data_AF-A0A4Z0PM03-F1
#
_entry.id   AF-A0A4Z0PM03-F1
#
_cell.length_a   1.000
_cell.length_b   1.000
_cell.length_c   1.000
_cell.angle_alpha   90.00
_cell.angle_beta   90.00
_cell.angle_gamma   90.00
#
_symmetry.space_group_name_H-M   'P 1'
#
loop_
_entity.id
_entity.type
_entity.pdbx_description
1 polymer ?
#
loop_
_entity_poly.entity_id
_entity_poly.type
_entity_poly.pdbx_seq_one_letter_code
_entity_poly.pdbx_strand_id
1 'polypeptide(L)'
;MRTFFFVLAAGLWLTAPAVQAQSTTATASASTGTPAQRKAAAVFLSTMQVEKTLDAAVDQMMTMQIKQRPEIKSLEPEMRAFTAKYMSWASLKEDMISLYATEFTEKELKELTKFYETPVGQKFVGKQSVLMQAGMELGQRRVQENLPELQRTIEAKMKSQEE
;
A
#
# COMPACT_ATOMS: atom_id res chain seq x y z
N MET A 1 7.62 -0.92 9.82
CA MET A 1 8.52 0.24 9.98
C MET A 1 8.31 1.15 8.78
N ARG A 2 7.52 2.22 8.93
CA ARG A 2 7.19 3.20 7.87
C ARG A 2 7.80 4.54 8.28
N THR A 3 8.85 4.96 7.60
CA THR A 3 9.37 6.34 7.67
C THR A 3 10.14 6.63 6.39
N PHE A 4 9.48 7.31 5.45
CA PHE A 4 10.16 8.06 4.40
C PHE A 4 10.32 9.50 4.90
N PHE A 5 11.53 9.87 5.29
CA PHE A 5 11.94 11.26 5.49
C PHE A 5 13.02 11.55 4.45
N PHE A 6 12.69 12.39 3.46
CA PHE A 6 13.68 13.14 2.70
C PHE A 6 13.34 14.62 2.89
N VAL A 7 13.96 15.22 3.89
CA VAL A 7 14.12 16.68 3.96
C VAL A 7 15.62 16.91 4.07
N LEU A 8 16.23 17.27 2.95
CA LEU A 8 17.58 17.82 2.92
C LEU A 8 17.49 19.26 3.41
N ALA A 9 18.06 19.49 4.59
CA ALA A 9 18.22 20.79 5.20
C ALA A 9 19.42 21.53 4.57
N ALA A 10 19.22 22.79 4.19
CA ALA A 10 20.31 23.77 4.09
C ALA A 10 19.76 25.21 4.21
N GLY A 11 20.19 25.94 5.25
CA GLY A 11 20.20 27.41 5.28
C GLY A 11 19.47 28.11 6.44
N LEU A 12 20.17 28.39 7.55
CA LEU A 12 19.88 29.49 8.50
C LEU A 12 20.08 30.86 7.78
N TRP A 13 19.42 32.00 8.09
CA TRP A 13 19.56 32.86 9.28
C TRP A 13 18.42 33.93 9.37
N LEU A 14 18.04 34.28 10.62
CA LEU A 14 17.48 35.55 11.18
C LEU A 14 15.97 35.97 11.15
N THR A 15 15.40 35.97 12.37
CA THR A 15 14.56 37.00 13.07
C THR A 15 13.26 37.55 12.46
N ALA A 16 12.11 37.18 13.05
CA ALA A 16 11.24 38.04 13.91
C ALA A 16 9.92 37.32 14.31
N PRO A 17 9.34 37.60 15.49
CA PRO A 17 8.18 36.88 16.02
C PRO A 17 6.85 37.58 15.63
N ALA A 18 5.98 36.89 14.91
CA ALA A 18 4.52 37.08 14.90
C ALA A 18 3.89 36.09 13.91
N VAL A 19 3.92 34.79 14.22
CA VAL A 19 2.98 33.87 13.56
C VAL A 19 1.65 34.03 14.28
N GLN A 20 0.89 34.98 13.76
CA GLN A 20 -0.51 35.19 14.05
C GLN A 20 -1.25 33.86 13.87
N ALA A 21 -2.06 33.54 14.88
CA ALA A 21 -2.88 32.35 14.99
C ALA A 21 -3.41 31.84 13.65
N GLN A 22 -2.88 30.71 13.17
CA GLN A 22 -3.64 29.85 12.29
C GLN A 22 -4.65 29.10 13.16
N SER A 23 -5.83 29.71 13.26
CA SER A 23 -7.07 29.04 13.60
C SER A 23 -7.29 27.88 12.63
N THR A 24 -6.69 26.73 12.92
CA THR A 24 -7.14 25.45 12.36
C THR A 24 -8.16 24.87 13.32
N THR A 25 -9.31 25.55 13.42
CA THR A 25 -10.58 24.84 13.59
C THR A 25 -10.86 24.10 12.28
N ALA A 26 -10.09 23.05 12.01
CA ALA A 26 -10.58 21.93 11.24
C ALA A 26 -11.22 21.01 12.26
N THR A 27 -12.49 21.28 12.58
CA THR A 27 -13.37 20.25 13.10
C THR A 27 -13.39 19.18 12.02
N ALA A 28 -12.52 18.17 12.15
CA ALA A 28 -12.61 16.94 11.41
C ALA A 28 -13.89 16.23 11.90
N SER A 29 -15.03 16.71 11.41
CA SER A 29 -16.21 15.86 11.31
C SER A 29 -15.75 14.64 10.54
N ALA A 30 -15.89 13.47 11.13
CA ALA A 30 -15.71 12.19 10.47
C ALA A 30 -16.70 12.15 9.29
N SER A 31 -16.31 12.72 8.15
CA SER A 31 -17.07 12.66 6.92
C SER A 31 -16.86 11.25 6.36
N THR A 32 -17.73 10.35 6.81
CA THR A 32 -18.13 9.22 5.97
C THR A 32 -18.55 9.84 4.63
N GLY A 33 -17.89 9.47 3.52
CA GLY A 33 -18.11 10.13 2.22
C GLY A 33 -19.58 10.24 1.87
N THR A 34 -19.94 11.18 0.99
CA THR A 34 -21.34 11.38 0.56
C THR A 34 -21.98 10.08 0.07
N PRO A 35 -23.33 9.94 0.11
CA PRO A 35 -24.00 8.75 -0.42
C PRO A 35 -23.58 8.40 -1.86
N ALA A 36 -23.31 9.41 -2.69
CA ALA A 36 -22.83 9.23 -4.05
C ALA A 36 -21.40 8.68 -4.11
N GLN A 37 -20.48 9.20 -3.26
CA GLN A 37 -19.13 8.65 -3.11
C GLN A 37 -19.15 7.20 -2.60
N ARG A 38 -19.96 6.90 -1.58
CA ARG A 38 -20.09 5.52 -1.06
C ARG A 38 -20.60 4.56 -2.13
N LYS A 39 -21.59 4.97 -2.93
CA LYS A 39 -22.07 4.17 -4.06
C LYS A 39 -20.98 3.94 -5.10
N ALA A 40 -20.25 4.99 -5.49
CA ALA A 40 -19.15 4.86 -6.44
C ALA A 40 -18.01 3.97 -5.91
N ALA A 41 -17.68 4.08 -4.62
CA ALA A 41 -16.68 3.24 -3.96
C ALA A 41 -17.10 1.77 -3.95
N ALA A 42 -18.38 1.47 -3.66
CA ALA A 42 -18.89 0.10 -3.71
C ALA A 42 -18.76 -0.53 -5.11
N VAL A 43 -19.07 0.23 -6.17
CA VAL A 43 -18.90 -0.22 -7.56
C VAL A 43 -17.42 -0.45 -7.88
N PHE A 44 -16.56 0.49 -7.49
CA PHE A 44 -15.13 0.38 -7.71
C PHE A 44 -14.53 -0.87 -7.03
N LEU A 45 -14.85 -1.11 -5.76
CA LEU A 45 -14.37 -2.27 -5.01
C LEU A 45 -14.87 -3.60 -5.61
N SER A 46 -16.10 -3.63 -6.12
CA SER A 46 -16.62 -4.78 -6.86
C SER A 46 -15.85 -5.02 -8.16
N THR A 47 -15.51 -3.95 -8.88
CA THR A 47 -14.74 -4.01 -10.13
C THR A 47 -13.33 -4.54 -9.90
N MET A 48 -12.71 -4.15 -8.79
CA MET A 48 -11.43 -4.68 -8.34
C MET A 48 -11.48 -6.13 -7.85
N GLN A 49 -12.67 -6.75 -7.75
CA GLN A 49 -12.87 -8.12 -7.27
C GLN A 49 -12.26 -8.34 -5.87
N VAL A 50 -12.48 -7.37 -4.96
CA VAL A 50 -11.92 -7.40 -3.60
C VAL A 50 -12.39 -8.63 -2.82
N GLU A 51 -13.66 -9.02 -2.96
CA GLU A 51 -14.22 -10.23 -2.34
C GLU A 51 -13.44 -11.49 -2.73
N LYS A 52 -13.32 -11.75 -4.04
CA LYS A 52 -12.57 -12.88 -4.57
C LYS A 52 -11.10 -12.86 -4.15
N THR A 53 -10.51 -11.68 -4.07
CA THR A 53 -9.11 -11.50 -3.66
C THR A 53 -8.92 -11.80 -2.17
N LEU A 54 -9.86 -11.37 -1.31
CA LEU A 54 -9.88 -11.71 0.11
C LEU A 54 -10.00 -13.22 0.31
N ASP A 55 -10.95 -13.87 -0.35
CA ASP A 55 -11.15 -15.32 -0.23
C ASP A 55 -9.89 -16.10 -0.63
N ALA A 56 -9.30 -15.73 -1.79
CA ALA A 56 -8.06 -16.35 -2.25
C ALA A 56 -6.89 -16.11 -1.29
N ALA A 57 -6.79 -14.93 -0.69
CA ALA A 57 -5.75 -14.62 0.29
C ALA A 57 -5.90 -15.45 1.56
N VAL A 58 -7.13 -15.65 2.04
CA VAL A 58 -7.44 -16.51 3.18
C VAL A 58 -7.04 -17.96 2.89
N ASP A 59 -7.44 -18.49 1.73
CA ASP A 59 -7.09 -19.85 1.32
C ASP A 59 -5.58 -20.06 1.21
N GLN A 60 -4.87 -19.11 0.60
CA GLN A 60 -3.42 -19.16 0.49
C GLN A 60 -2.76 -19.11 1.87
N MET A 61 -3.22 -18.23 2.76
CA MET A 61 -2.69 -18.12 4.11
C MET A 61 -2.90 -19.41 4.90
N MET A 62 -4.11 -19.99 4.87
CA MET A 62 -4.40 -21.26 5.55
C MET A 62 -3.54 -22.39 5.01
N THR A 63 -3.44 -22.50 3.69
CA THR A 63 -2.60 -23.52 3.03
C THR A 63 -1.13 -23.40 3.46
N MET A 64 -0.59 -22.18 3.50
CA MET A 64 0.79 -21.96 3.93
C MET A 64 0.99 -22.31 5.41
N GLN A 65 0.07 -21.91 6.28
CA GLN A 65 0.15 -22.18 7.72
C GLN A 65 0.11 -23.69 8.01
N ILE A 66 -0.80 -24.43 7.35
CA ILE A 66 -0.90 -25.90 7.49
C ILE A 66 0.35 -26.59 6.94
N LYS A 67 0.88 -26.10 5.82
CA LYS A 67 2.13 -26.64 5.25
C LYS A 67 3.32 -26.45 6.20
N GLN A 68 3.38 -25.33 6.90
CA GLN A 68 4.43 -25.05 7.88
C GLN A 68 4.23 -25.81 9.19
N ARG A 69 2.97 -26.00 9.61
CA ARG A 69 2.60 -26.60 10.89
C ARG A 69 1.45 -27.60 10.70
N PRO A 70 1.72 -28.84 10.24
CA PRO A 70 0.68 -29.82 9.96
C PRO A 70 -0.26 -30.10 11.14
N GLU A 71 0.20 -29.89 12.38
CA GLU A 71 -0.57 -30.08 13.60
C GLU A 71 -1.78 -29.15 13.72
N ILE A 72 -1.80 -28.01 13.02
CA ILE A 72 -2.94 -27.07 13.08
C ILE A 72 -4.04 -27.45 12.08
N LYS A 73 -3.85 -28.47 11.24
CA LYS A 73 -4.84 -28.88 10.22
C LYS A 73 -6.19 -29.20 10.86
N SER A 74 -6.21 -29.80 12.04
CA SER A 74 -7.45 -30.07 12.78
C SER A 74 -8.19 -28.81 13.22
N LEU A 75 -7.51 -27.66 13.27
CA LEU A 75 -8.07 -26.35 13.63
C LEU A 75 -8.51 -25.52 12.40
N GLU A 76 -8.33 -26.05 11.19
CA GLU A 76 -8.71 -25.35 9.95
C GLU A 76 -10.18 -24.89 9.96
N PRO A 77 -11.16 -25.72 10.38
CA PRO A 77 -12.56 -25.29 10.44
C PRO A 77 -12.78 -24.08 11.35
N GLU A 78 -12.16 -24.06 12.54
CA GLU A 78 -12.25 -22.97 13.51
C GLU A 78 -11.60 -21.70 13.01
N MET A 79 -10.41 -21.82 12.39
CA MET A 79 -9.73 -20.69 11.77
C MET A 79 -10.56 -20.10 10.63
N ARG A 80 -11.12 -20.94 9.76
CA ARG A 80 -12.01 -20.50 8.66
C ARG A 80 -13.28 -19.85 9.18
N ALA A 81 -13.90 -20.41 10.23
CA ALA A 81 -15.07 -19.81 10.86
C ALA A 81 -14.75 -18.42 11.44
N PHE A 82 -13.60 -18.27 12.10
CA PHE A 82 -13.14 -16.99 12.61
C PHE A 82 -12.93 -15.97 11.47
N THR A 83 -12.22 -16.36 10.42
CA THR A 83 -11.96 -15.50 9.27
C THR A 83 -13.25 -15.13 8.54
N ALA A 84 -14.18 -16.07 8.34
CA ALA A 84 -15.49 -15.77 7.74
C ALA A 84 -16.30 -14.78 8.59
N LYS A 85 -16.19 -14.85 9.92
CA LYS A 85 -16.92 -13.97 10.83
C LYS A 85 -16.38 -12.54 10.85
N TYR A 86 -15.07 -12.34 10.78
CA TYR A 86 -14.45 -11.03 11.02
C TYR A 86 -13.70 -10.43 9.82
N MET A 87 -13.35 -11.26 8.84
CA MET A 87 -12.51 -10.88 7.70
C MET A 87 -13.19 -11.19 6.35
N SER A 88 -14.43 -11.67 6.36
CA SER A 88 -15.19 -11.84 5.12
C SER A 88 -15.49 -10.48 4.49
N TRP A 89 -15.73 -10.51 3.17
CA TRP A 89 -16.23 -9.34 2.47
C TRP A 89 -17.48 -8.77 3.12
N ALA A 90 -18.43 -9.62 3.53
CA ALA A 90 -19.64 -9.19 4.21
C ALA A 90 -19.35 -8.40 5.50
N SER A 91 -18.31 -8.77 6.26
CA SER A 91 -17.90 -8.05 7.48
C SER A 91 -17.17 -6.75 7.18
N LEU A 92 -16.32 -6.71 6.15
CA LEU A 92 -15.41 -5.58 5.88
C LEU A 92 -15.95 -4.56 4.88
N LYS A 93 -16.99 -4.92 4.13
CA LYS A 93 -17.47 -4.14 2.98
C LYS A 93 -17.81 -2.69 3.34
N GLU A 94 -18.56 -2.46 4.41
CA GLU A 94 -19.00 -1.09 4.77
C GLU A 94 -17.83 -0.20 5.20
N ASP A 95 -16.86 -0.76 5.91
CA ASP A 95 -15.63 -0.08 6.32
C ASP A 95 -14.76 0.25 5.11
N MET A 96 -14.60 -0.71 4.18
CA MET A 96 -13.89 -0.49 2.92
C MET A 96 -14.57 0.59 2.07
N ILE A 97 -15.90 0.54 1.93
CA ILE A 97 -16.64 1.59 1.22
C ILE A 97 -16.40 2.95 1.86
N SER A 98 -16.46 3.03 3.20
CA SER A 98 -16.22 4.29 3.90
C SER A 98 -14.81 4.82 3.66
N LEU A 99 -13.79 3.94 3.77
CA LEU A 99 -12.40 4.30 3.53
C LEU A 99 -12.20 4.92 2.14
N TYR A 100 -12.66 4.25 1.09
CA TYR A 100 -12.50 4.76 -0.28
C TYR A 100 -13.36 5.99 -0.56
N ALA A 101 -14.56 6.09 0.03
CA ALA A 101 -15.43 7.24 -0.16
C ALA A 101 -14.93 8.50 0.55
N THR A 102 -14.09 8.36 1.58
CA THR A 102 -13.43 9.48 2.27
C THR A 102 -12.20 9.97 1.50
N GLU A 103 -11.44 9.07 0.89
CA GLU A 103 -10.18 9.42 0.19
C GLU A 103 -10.38 9.91 -1.24
N PHE A 104 -11.48 9.50 -1.90
CA PHE A 104 -11.72 9.80 -3.30
C PHE A 104 -13.06 10.51 -3.53
N THR A 105 -13.08 11.42 -4.49
CA THR A 105 -14.33 12.00 -4.99
C THR A 105 -15.12 10.97 -5.80
N GLU A 106 -16.42 11.21 -5.96
CA GLU A 106 -17.28 10.36 -6.80
C GLU A 106 -16.75 10.27 -8.23
N LYS A 107 -16.25 11.38 -8.77
CA LYS A 107 -15.71 11.45 -10.14
C LYS A 107 -14.47 10.56 -10.29
N GLU A 108 -13.52 10.66 -9.36
CA GLU A 108 -12.29 9.84 -9.40
C GLU A 108 -12.60 8.36 -9.27
N LEU A 109 -13.52 7.96 -8.37
CA LEU A 109 -13.93 6.57 -8.23
C LEU A 109 -14.56 6.01 -9.52
N LYS A 110 -15.35 6.82 -10.24
CA LYS A 110 -15.91 6.44 -11.55
C LYS A 110 -14.84 6.32 -12.63
N GLU A 111 -13.87 7.25 -12.66
CA GLU A 111 -12.76 7.20 -13.62
C GLU A 111 -11.86 5.99 -13.37
N LEU A 112 -11.55 5.69 -12.11
CA LEU A 112 -10.85 4.47 -11.71
C LEU A 112 -11.63 3.22 -12.13
N THR A 113 -12.93 3.17 -11.83
CA THR A 113 -13.79 2.05 -12.27
C THR A 113 -13.67 1.82 -13.78
N LYS A 114 -13.85 2.87 -14.58
CA LYS A 114 -13.75 2.80 -16.06
C LYS A 114 -12.40 2.28 -16.52
N PHE A 115 -11.30 2.70 -15.90
CA PHE A 115 -9.97 2.19 -16.22
C PHE A 115 -9.83 0.70 -15.90
N TYR A 116 -10.27 0.28 -14.70
CA TYR A 116 -10.18 -1.10 -14.23
C TYR A 116 -11.09 -2.08 -14.98
N GLU A 117 -12.16 -1.60 -15.62
CA GLU A 117 -12.99 -2.42 -16.50
C GLU A 117 -12.30 -2.74 -17.85
N THR A 118 -11.27 -2.00 -18.24
CA THR A 118 -10.56 -2.25 -19.50
C THR A 118 -9.63 -3.48 -19.40
N PRO A 119 -9.44 -4.23 -20.50
CA PRO A 119 -8.46 -5.34 -20.52
C PRO A 119 -7.04 -4.90 -20.15
N VAL A 120 -6.65 -3.66 -20.51
CA VAL A 120 -5.35 -3.08 -20.15
C VAL A 120 -5.28 -2.76 -18.66
N GLY A 121 -6.33 -2.18 -18.08
CA GLY A 121 -6.37 -1.85 -16.64
C GLY A 121 -6.25 -3.09 -15.78
N GLN A 122 -7.02 -4.14 -16.09
CA GLN A 122 -6.94 -5.43 -15.40
C GLN A 122 -5.54 -6.04 -15.52
N LYS A 123 -4.96 -6.03 -16.74
CA LYS A 123 -3.60 -6.54 -16.98
C LYS A 123 -2.56 -5.75 -16.20
N PHE A 124 -2.66 -4.42 -16.18
CA PHE A 124 -1.70 -3.55 -15.51
C PHE A 124 -1.66 -3.86 -14.01
N VAL A 125 -2.83 -3.89 -13.35
CA VAL A 125 -2.93 -4.13 -11.91
C VAL A 125 -2.46 -5.53 -11.55
N GLY A 126 -2.86 -6.54 -12.33
CA GLY A 126 -2.37 -7.92 -12.16
C GLY A 126 -0.86 -8.10 -12.38
N LYS A 127 -0.16 -7.12 -12.97
CA LYS A 127 1.28 -7.16 -13.23
C LYS A 127 2.10 -6.25 -12.31
N GLN A 128 1.48 -5.37 -11.51
CA GLN A 128 2.22 -4.41 -10.68
C GLN A 128 3.22 -5.08 -9.73
N SER A 129 2.80 -6.13 -9.00
CA SER A 129 3.68 -6.86 -8.08
C SER A 129 4.86 -7.53 -8.79
N VAL A 130 4.60 -8.16 -9.95
CA VAL A 130 5.62 -8.82 -10.78
C VAL A 130 6.63 -7.81 -11.32
N LEU A 131 6.16 -6.66 -11.79
CA LEU A 131 7.04 -5.59 -12.29
C LEU A 131 7.90 -5.01 -11.17
N MET A 132 7.33 -4.79 -9.98
CA MET A 132 8.07 -4.34 -8.81
C MET A 132 9.15 -5.34 -8.41
N GLN A 133 8.84 -6.64 -8.37
CA GLN A 133 9.81 -7.70 -8.10
C GLN A 133 10.95 -7.71 -9.13
N ALA A 134 10.61 -7.69 -10.43
CA ALA A 134 11.60 -7.65 -11.49
C ALA A 134 12.49 -6.40 -11.42
N GLY A 135 11.94 -5.25 -11.03
CA GLY A 135 12.70 -4.01 -10.81
C GLY A 135 13.69 -4.13 -9.66
N MET A 136 13.31 -4.77 -8.54
CA MET A 136 14.22 -5.02 -7.42
C MET A 136 15.35 -5.98 -7.81
N GLU A 137 15.04 -7.07 -8.51
CA GLU A 137 16.04 -8.04 -9.00
C GLU A 137 17.03 -7.38 -9.97
N LEU A 138 16.55 -6.51 -10.85
CA LEU A 138 17.40 -5.71 -11.73
C LEU A 138 18.35 -4.81 -10.94
N GLY A 139 17.83 -4.08 -9.94
CA GLY A 139 18.65 -3.21 -9.08
C GLY A 139 19.73 -3.99 -8.33
N GLN A 140 19.38 -5.13 -7.75
CA GLN A 140 20.34 -6.01 -7.07
C GLN A 140 21.45 -6.48 -8.01
N ARG A 141 21.08 -6.91 -9.23
CA ARG A 141 22.04 -7.34 -10.23
C ARG A 141 23.00 -6.21 -10.61
N ARG A 142 22.48 -5.00 -10.85
CA ARG A 142 23.30 -3.82 -11.18
C ARG A 142 24.29 -3.50 -10.05
N VAL A 143 23.87 -3.56 -8.79
CA VAL A 143 24.78 -3.36 -7.66
C VAL A 143 25.87 -4.43 -7.63
N GLN A 144 25.51 -5.70 -7.80
CA GLN A 144 26.48 -6.81 -7.80
C GLN A 144 27.51 -6.67 -8.92
N GLU A 145 27.07 -6.35 -10.14
CA GLU A 145 27.93 -6.15 -11.31
C GLU A 145 28.93 -4.99 -11.13
N ASN A 146 28.55 -3.94 -10.40
CA ASN A 146 29.32 -2.70 -10.27
C ASN A 146 29.94 -2.51 -8.88
N LEU A 147 29.78 -3.49 -7.97
CA LEU A 147 30.30 -3.43 -6.61
C LEU A 147 31.83 -3.17 -6.55
N PRO A 148 32.66 -3.76 -7.43
CA PRO A 148 34.10 -3.51 -7.40
C PRO A 148 34.49 -2.07 -7.71
N GLU A 149 33.70 -1.37 -8.54
CA GLU A 149 33.92 0.06 -8.80
C GLU A 149 33.65 0.89 -7.55
N LEU A 150 32.52 0.64 -6.90
CA LEU A 150 32.16 1.32 -5.64
C LEU A 150 33.22 1.10 -4.56
N GLN A 151 33.73 -0.13 -4.40
CA GLN A 151 34.80 -0.44 -3.45
C GLN A 151 36.06 0.38 -3.72
N ARG A 152 36.54 0.41 -4.97
CA ARG A 152 37.70 1.22 -5.38
C ARG A 152 37.50 2.71 -5.09
N THR A 153 36.32 3.25 -5.36
CA THR A 153 36.00 4.65 -5.08
C THR A 153 36.02 4.97 -3.59
N ILE A 154 35.46 4.08 -2.75
CA ILE A 154 35.47 4.25 -1.29
C ILE A 154 36.90 4.20 -0.76
N GLU A 155 37.69 3.19 -1.15
CA GLU A 155 39.09 3.04 -0.73
C GLU A 155 39.95 4.26 -1.10
N ALA A 156 39.82 4.76 -2.33
CA ALA A 156 40.55 5.94 -2.78
C ALA A 156 40.19 7.17 -1.93
N LYS A 157 38.90 7.33 -1.61
CA LYS A 157 38.41 8.48 -0.84
C LYS A 157 38.82 8.42 0.64
N MET A 158 38.86 7.22 1.22
CA MET A 158 39.36 7.02 2.59
C MET A 158 40.84 7.39 2.70
N LYS A 159 41.68 6.92 1.76
CA LYS A 159 43.11 7.27 1.75
C LYS A 159 43.36 8.78 1.63
N SER A 160 42.60 9.47 0.79
CA SER A 160 42.73 10.94 0.63
C SER A 160 42.27 11.77 1.83
N GLN A 161 41.60 11.16 2.83
CA GLN A 161 41.17 11.85 4.06
C GLN A 161 42.16 11.65 5.22
N GLU A 162 43.13 10.75 5.07
CA GLU A 162 44.18 10.48 6.06
C GLU A 162 45.45 11.31 5.82
N GLU A 163 45.55 11.98 4.65
CA GLU A 163 46.60 12.93 4.26
C GLU A 163 46.18 14.39 4.52
#